data_AF-A0A3D4SWE8-F1
#
_entry.id   AF-A0A3D4SWE8-F1
#
_cell.length_a   1.000
_cell.length_b   1.000
_cell.length_c   1.000
_cell.angle_alpha   90.00
_cell.angle_beta   90.00
_cell.angle_gamma   90.00
#
_symmetry.space_group_name_H-M   'P 1'
#
loop_
_entity.id
_entity.type
_entity.pdbx_description
1 polymer ?
#
loop_
_entity_poly.entity_id
_entity_poly.type
_entity_poly.pdbx_seq_one_letter_code
_entity_poly.pdbx_strand_id
1 'polypeptide(L)'
;LAHDAKHDRDVLLSSFHAAPLTASNSLRRQQISTAFEALQELGAGVPSVMVGDFNYPLFQSRLQRHVGMFGYDVARSGTSTYRRYGVLRGNYDFALSRGFAASQVESLPQQGSDHLPILVHASLDPVPELLVPGAAVPPSSALPTRPWVRSSTSVGTWRPLRR
;
A
#
# COMPACT_ATOMS: atom_id res chain seq x y z
N LEU A 1 9.38 10.90 -14.14
CA LEU A 1 8.05 11.52 -14.35
C LEU A 1 7.43 10.87 -15.57
N ALA A 2 6.16 10.48 -15.49
CA ALA A 2 5.38 9.96 -16.59
C ALA A 2 4.02 10.67 -16.61
N HIS A 3 3.41 10.77 -17.79
CA HIS A 3 2.09 11.39 -17.95
C HIS A 3 1.02 10.31 -18.14
N ASP A 4 -0.01 10.31 -17.31
CA ASP A 4 -1.19 9.46 -17.47
C ASP A 4 -2.20 10.14 -18.39
N ALA A 5 -2.19 9.76 -19.67
CA ALA A 5 -3.08 10.29 -20.68
C ALA A 5 -4.58 10.02 -20.42
N LYS A 6 -4.92 9.01 -19.60
CA LYS A 6 -6.34 8.70 -19.31
C LYS A 6 -6.94 9.70 -18.32
N HIS A 7 -6.16 10.14 -17.35
CA HIS A 7 -6.61 11.04 -16.29
C HIS A 7 -5.97 12.43 -16.37
N ASP A 8 -5.26 12.72 -17.46
CA ASP A 8 -4.57 13.98 -17.77
C ASP A 8 -3.76 14.52 -16.58
N ARG A 9 -2.92 13.66 -16.01
CA ARG A 9 -2.13 14.00 -14.82
C ARG A 9 -0.79 13.31 -14.80
N ASP A 10 0.18 13.97 -14.21
CA ASP A 10 1.51 13.40 -14.06
C ASP A 10 1.59 12.44 -12.87
N VAL A 11 2.48 11.47 -13.00
CA VAL A 11 2.81 10.49 -11.96
C VAL A 11 4.33 10.27 -11.90
N LEU A 12 4.82 9.96 -10.71
CA LEU A 12 6.21 9.56 -10.50
C LEU A 12 6.28 8.04 -10.33
N LEU A 13 6.93 7.38 -11.29
CA LEU A 13 7.25 5.96 -11.22
C LEU A 13 8.74 5.81 -10.98
N SER A 14 9.12 5.04 -9.95
CA SER A 14 10.52 4.86 -9.55
C SER A 14 10.82 3.42 -9.16
N SER A 15 12.07 3.02 -9.39
CA SER A 15 12.59 1.73 -8.94
C SER A 15 13.52 1.92 -7.76
N PHE A 16 13.52 0.97 -6.82
CA PHE A 16 14.35 1.03 -5.63
C PHE A 16 15.01 -0.32 -5.34
N HIS A 17 16.27 -0.30 -4.95
CA HIS A 17 17.00 -1.46 -4.45
C HIS A 17 17.79 -1.04 -3.21
N ALA A 18 17.38 -1.54 -2.05
CA ALA A 18 18.00 -1.20 -0.76
C ALA A 18 19.35 -1.90 -0.57
N ALA A 19 20.08 -1.47 0.46
CA ALA A 19 21.29 -2.15 0.91
C ALA A 19 21.04 -3.65 1.21
N PRO A 20 22.02 -4.53 0.96
CA PRO A 20 21.87 -5.98 1.08
C PRO A 20 21.53 -6.42 2.51
N LEU A 21 21.12 -7.69 2.68
CA LEU A 21 20.66 -8.24 3.98
C LEU A 21 21.66 -8.10 5.15
N THR A 22 22.95 -7.97 4.85
CA THR A 22 24.01 -7.72 5.85
C THR A 22 23.96 -6.31 6.46
N ALA A 23 23.29 -5.37 5.81
CA ALA A 23 23.10 -4.01 6.32
C ALA A 23 21.96 -3.91 7.34
N SER A 24 22.00 -2.87 8.16
CA SER A 24 20.96 -2.62 9.15
C SER A 24 19.65 -2.14 8.51
N ASN A 25 18.52 -2.48 9.13
CA ASN A 25 17.22 -1.89 8.79
C ASN A 25 17.21 -0.35 8.94
N SER A 26 18.09 0.22 9.78
CA SER A 26 18.21 1.67 9.91
C SER A 26 18.76 2.32 8.65
N LEU A 27 19.80 1.71 8.04
CA LEU A 27 20.34 2.17 6.79
C LEU A 27 19.29 2.12 5.68
N ARG A 28 18.51 1.04 5.58
CA ARG A 28 17.45 0.93 4.57
C ARG A 28 16.38 2.02 4.73
N ARG A 29 15.99 2.33 5.97
CA ARG A 29 15.05 3.44 6.24
C ARG A 29 15.64 4.80 5.84
N GLN A 30 16.93 5.01 6.06
CA GLN A 30 17.61 6.23 5.61
C GLN A 30 17.61 6.31 4.08
N GLN A 31 17.95 5.21 3.37
CA GLN A 31 17.89 5.17 1.90
C GLN A 31 16.47 5.47 1.37
N ILE A 32 15.44 4.92 2.02
CA ILE A 32 14.04 5.20 1.70
C ILE A 32 13.72 6.69 1.88
N SER A 33 14.13 7.29 3.00
CA SER A 33 13.91 8.72 3.26
C SER A 33 14.59 9.60 2.22
N THR A 34 15.86 9.32 1.88
CA THR A 34 16.57 10.05 0.82
C THR A 34 15.90 9.88 -0.55
N ALA A 35 15.39 8.69 -0.87
CA ALA A 35 14.63 8.48 -2.10
C ALA A 35 13.32 9.29 -2.11
N PHE A 36 12.61 9.39 -0.99
CA PHE A 36 11.41 10.22 -0.89
C PHE A 36 11.70 11.72 -1.01
N GLU A 37 12.79 12.19 -0.44
CA GLU A 37 13.26 13.58 -0.62
C GLU A 37 13.53 13.87 -2.11
N ALA A 38 14.26 12.99 -2.80
CA ALA A 38 14.53 13.13 -4.23
C ALA A 38 13.24 13.11 -5.08
N LEU A 39 12.27 12.26 -4.75
CA LEU A 39 10.96 12.24 -5.42
C LEU A 39 10.17 13.53 -5.17
N GLN A 40 10.24 14.08 -3.96
CA GLN A 40 9.59 15.33 -3.60
C GLN A 40 10.21 16.53 -4.33
N GLU A 41 11.54 16.54 -4.49
CA GLU A 41 12.26 17.54 -5.30
C GLU A 41 11.90 17.44 -6.79
N LEU A 42 11.75 16.21 -7.30
CA LEU A 42 11.42 15.98 -8.70
C LEU A 42 9.97 16.35 -9.05
N GLY A 43 9.02 16.17 -8.13
CA GLY A 43 7.60 16.43 -8.38
C GLY A 43 6.82 16.58 -7.08
N ALA A 44 6.87 17.76 -6.48
CA ALA A 44 6.17 18.06 -5.25
C ALA A 44 4.65 17.89 -5.41
N GLY A 45 4.05 17.03 -4.58
CA GLY A 45 2.60 16.76 -4.61
C GLY A 45 2.12 15.87 -5.76
N VAL A 46 3.01 15.47 -6.68
CA VAL A 46 2.69 14.52 -7.75
C VAL A 46 2.49 13.13 -7.14
N PRO A 47 1.42 12.39 -7.50
CA PRO A 47 1.26 11.00 -7.08
C PRO A 47 2.47 10.16 -7.46
N SER A 48 2.95 9.34 -6.53
CA SER A 48 4.19 8.57 -6.71
C SER A 48 4.04 7.11 -6.31
N VAL A 49 4.72 6.24 -7.06
CA VAL A 49 4.94 4.83 -6.72
C VAL A 49 6.42 4.50 -6.83
N MET A 50 6.96 3.89 -5.79
CA MET A 50 8.32 3.37 -5.73
C MET A 50 8.27 1.85 -5.53
N VAL A 51 8.84 1.10 -6.47
CA VAL A 51 8.74 -0.38 -6.53
C VAL A 51 10.13 -1.00 -6.55
N GLY A 52 10.33 -2.09 -5.83
CA GLY A 52 11.53 -2.92 -5.98
C GLY A 52 11.89 -3.68 -4.72
N ASP A 53 13.16 -4.09 -4.62
CA ASP A 53 13.68 -4.89 -3.53
C ASP A 53 14.15 -4.01 -2.37
N PHE A 54 13.38 -4.02 -1.28
CA PHE A 54 13.69 -3.27 -0.08
C PHE A 54 14.57 -4.04 0.91
N ASN A 55 14.89 -5.31 0.63
CA ASN A 55 15.71 -6.17 1.45
C ASN A 55 15.32 -6.14 2.94
N TYR A 56 14.02 -6.03 3.29
CA TYR A 56 13.56 -5.70 4.65
C TYR A 56 12.78 -6.87 5.32
N PRO A 57 13.48 -7.93 5.78
CA PRO A 57 12.83 -9.17 6.23
C PRO A 57 12.06 -9.06 7.55
N LEU A 58 12.49 -8.17 8.45
CA LEU A 58 12.00 -8.12 9.83
C LEU A 58 11.46 -6.74 10.18
N PHE A 59 10.50 -6.71 11.11
CA PHE A 59 9.89 -5.47 11.61
C PHE A 59 9.21 -4.63 10.53
N GLN A 60 8.47 -5.26 9.61
CA GLN A 60 7.73 -4.56 8.56
C GLN A 60 6.71 -3.55 9.12
N SER A 61 6.19 -3.72 10.34
CA SER A 61 5.37 -2.71 11.01
C SER A 61 6.13 -1.40 11.28
N ARG A 62 7.44 -1.46 11.56
CA ARG A 62 8.29 -0.28 11.68
C ARG A 62 8.54 0.38 10.33
N LEU A 63 8.69 -0.42 9.27
CA LEU A 63 8.77 0.09 7.91
C LEU A 63 7.48 0.83 7.54
N GLN A 64 6.32 0.20 7.76
CA GLN A 64 5.02 0.80 7.48
C GLN A 64 4.81 2.11 8.22
N ARG A 65 5.14 2.15 9.52
CA ARG A 65 5.11 3.42 10.28
C ARG A 65 6.06 4.45 9.68
N HIS A 66 7.29 4.05 9.34
CA HIS A 66 8.29 4.95 8.80
C HIS A 66 7.84 5.59 7.48
N VAL A 67 7.36 4.78 6.53
CA VAL A 67 6.90 5.32 5.24
C VAL A 67 5.62 6.15 5.39
N GLY A 68 4.76 5.79 6.36
CA GLY A 68 3.56 6.56 6.68
C GLY A 68 3.87 7.98 7.17
N MET A 69 5.03 8.22 7.80
CA MET A 69 5.47 9.59 8.16
C MET A 69 5.71 10.48 6.93
N PHE A 70 5.94 9.89 5.76
CA PHE A 70 6.10 10.58 4.47
C PHE A 70 4.80 10.58 3.63
N GLY A 71 3.71 10.04 4.17
CA GLY A 71 2.42 9.91 3.48
C GLY A 71 2.37 8.79 2.45
N TYR A 72 3.26 7.79 2.53
CA TYR A 72 3.24 6.62 1.66
C TYR A 72 2.63 5.40 2.37
N ASP A 73 1.91 4.60 1.62
CA ASP A 73 1.43 3.28 2.02
C ASP A 73 2.37 2.16 1.53
N VAL A 74 2.38 1.03 2.24
CA VAL A 74 3.13 -0.17 1.86
C VAL A 74 2.18 -1.22 1.28
N ALA A 75 2.47 -1.70 0.09
CA ALA A 75 1.86 -2.87 -0.51
C ALA A 75 2.89 -4.00 -0.73
N ARG A 76 2.48 -5.25 -0.49
CA ARG A 76 3.32 -6.45 -0.63
C ARG A 76 2.50 -7.64 -1.10
N SER A 77 3.13 -8.59 -1.78
CA SER A 77 2.47 -9.81 -2.21
C SER A 77 1.99 -10.67 -1.03
N GLY A 78 0.90 -11.42 -1.21
CA GLY A 78 0.49 -12.44 -0.25
C GLY A 78 1.45 -13.64 -0.18
N THR A 79 2.33 -13.79 -1.18
CA THR A 79 3.29 -14.90 -1.29
C THR A 79 4.74 -14.42 -1.25
N SER A 80 5.63 -15.28 -0.73
CA SER A 80 7.08 -14.99 -0.64
C SER A 80 7.66 -14.71 -2.02
N THR A 81 8.35 -13.58 -2.16
CA THR A 81 8.98 -13.18 -3.42
C THR A 81 10.40 -13.73 -3.57
N TYR A 82 11.07 -14.10 -2.47
CA TYR A 82 12.40 -14.72 -2.53
C TYR A 82 12.33 -16.23 -2.31
N ARG A 83 13.09 -17.01 -3.11
CA ARG A 83 13.05 -18.49 -3.07
C ARG A 83 14.39 -19.20 -2.79
N ARG A 84 15.51 -18.50 -2.56
CA ARG A 84 16.79 -19.18 -2.31
C ARG A 84 16.85 -19.87 -0.94
N TYR A 85 17.48 -21.05 -0.90
CA TYR A 85 17.61 -21.96 0.25
C TYR A 85 18.04 -21.26 1.55
N GLY A 86 17.42 -21.62 2.68
CA GLY A 86 18.14 -21.71 3.96
C GLY A 86 17.50 -21.06 5.17
N VAL A 87 17.21 -19.75 5.19
CA VAL A 87 16.92 -19.12 6.50
C VAL A 87 15.97 -17.93 6.55
N LEU A 88 15.60 -17.28 5.44
CA LEU A 88 14.64 -16.16 5.49
C LEU A 88 13.71 -16.17 4.27
N ARG A 89 12.70 -17.05 4.28
CA ARG A 89 11.55 -16.91 3.37
C ARG A 89 10.78 -15.65 3.76
N GLY A 90 10.41 -14.82 2.79
CA GLY A 90 9.75 -13.55 3.07
C GLY A 90 9.50 -12.71 1.84
N ASN A 91 8.81 -11.60 2.06
CA ASN A 91 8.59 -10.57 1.05
C ASN A 91 9.65 -9.51 1.24
N TYR A 92 10.44 -9.31 0.20
CA TYR A 92 11.48 -8.29 0.14
C TYR A 92 11.09 -7.19 -0.84
N ASP A 93 10.27 -7.56 -1.82
CA ASP A 93 9.78 -6.70 -2.88
C ASP A 93 8.46 -6.04 -2.45
N PHE A 94 8.42 -4.71 -2.51
CA PHE A 94 7.26 -3.90 -2.11
C PHE A 94 6.92 -2.85 -3.17
N ALA A 95 5.69 -2.35 -3.10
CA ALA A 95 5.30 -1.08 -3.69
C ALA A 95 5.02 -0.08 -2.56
N LEU A 96 5.67 1.08 -2.61
CA LEU A 96 5.38 2.22 -1.75
C LEU A 96 4.67 3.28 -2.58
N SER A 97 3.44 3.65 -2.21
CA SER A 97 2.61 4.57 -3.02
C SER A 97 2.02 5.72 -2.21
N ARG A 98 1.89 6.89 -2.83
CA ARG A 98 1.18 8.08 -2.32
C ARG A 98 0.33 8.71 -3.42
N GLY A 99 -0.91 9.09 -3.11
CA GLY A 99 -1.86 9.66 -4.09
C GLY A 99 -2.50 8.60 -5.00
N PHE A 100 -2.47 7.34 -4.55
CA PHE A 100 -3.12 6.20 -5.16
C PHE A 100 -4.01 5.53 -4.11
N ALA A 101 -5.12 4.96 -4.55
CA ALA A 101 -5.84 3.97 -3.78
C ALA A 101 -4.90 2.81 -3.42
N ALA A 102 -5.20 2.11 -2.33
CA ALA A 102 -4.35 1.05 -1.79
C ALA A 102 -3.86 0.09 -2.89
N SER A 103 -2.55 0.16 -3.18
CA SER A 103 -1.92 -0.64 -4.23
C SER A 103 -2.00 -2.13 -3.89
N GLN A 104 -2.15 -2.96 -4.91
CA GLN A 104 -2.08 -4.42 -4.78
C GLN A 104 -0.81 -4.95 -5.45
N VAL A 105 -0.23 -5.98 -4.86
CA VAL A 105 0.99 -6.61 -5.37
C VAL A 105 0.76 -8.11 -5.49
N GLU A 106 1.12 -8.66 -6.63
CA GLU A 106 1.04 -10.09 -6.92
C GLU A 106 2.43 -10.61 -7.29
N SER A 107 2.79 -11.80 -6.80
CA SER A 107 4.01 -12.47 -7.27
C SER A 107 3.69 -13.28 -8.52
N LEU A 108 4.48 -13.10 -9.58
CA LEU A 108 4.37 -13.84 -10.83
C LEU A 108 5.26 -15.09 -10.82
N PRO A 109 5.01 -16.05 -11.73
CA PRO A 109 5.86 -17.24 -11.88
C PRO A 109 7.32 -16.89 -12.12
N GLN A 110 8.22 -17.65 -11.49
CA GLN A 110 9.66 -17.50 -11.59
C GLN A 110 10.17 -17.83 -12.99
N GLN A 111 11.08 -17.01 -13.52
CA GLN A 111 11.84 -17.33 -14.72
C GLN A 111 13.31 -16.91 -14.54
N GLY A 112 14.16 -17.84 -14.06
CA GLY A 112 15.63 -17.67 -14.03
C GLY A 112 16.21 -16.75 -12.95
N SER A 113 15.40 -16.01 -12.18
CA SER A 113 15.82 -15.16 -11.04
C SER A 113 15.60 -15.87 -9.70
N ASP A 114 16.35 -15.51 -8.65
CA ASP A 114 16.10 -15.95 -7.26
C ASP A 114 14.96 -15.18 -6.57
N HIS A 115 14.55 -14.06 -7.16
CA HIS A 115 13.30 -13.35 -6.86
C HIS A 115 12.20 -13.69 -7.88
N LEU A 116 10.98 -13.83 -7.39
CA LEU A 116 9.77 -13.82 -8.20
C LEU A 116 9.51 -12.40 -8.69
N PRO A 117 9.23 -12.20 -9.99
CA PRO A 117 8.74 -10.91 -10.46
C PRO A 117 7.46 -10.51 -9.73
N ILE A 118 7.24 -9.21 -9.51
CA ILE A 118 5.99 -8.70 -8.94
C ILE A 118 5.20 -7.88 -9.96
N LEU A 119 3.89 -8.03 -9.95
CA LEU A 119 2.92 -7.18 -10.65
C LEU A 119 2.30 -6.22 -9.64
N VAL A 120 2.34 -4.92 -9.92
CA VAL A 120 1.75 -3.89 -9.07
C VAL A 120 0.53 -3.31 -9.77
N HIS A 121 -0.62 -3.41 -9.12
CA HIS A 121 -1.84 -2.71 -9.51
C HIS A 121 -1.97 -1.46 -8.64
N ALA A 122 -1.91 -0.29 -9.26
CA ALA A 122 -2.10 0.99 -8.59
C ALA A 122 -3.18 1.77 -9.34
N SER A 123 -4.17 2.26 -8.60
CA SER A 123 -5.25 3.08 -9.12
C SER A 123 -5.12 4.45 -8.50
N LEU A 124 -5.02 5.45 -9.35
CA LEU A 124 -5.01 6.84 -8.96
C LEU A 124 -6.28 7.17 -8.15
N ASP A 125 -6.13 7.83 -7.00
CA ASP A 125 -7.30 8.29 -6.26
C ASP A 125 -8.10 9.22 -7.17
N PRO A 126 -9.44 9.06 -7.25
CA PRO A 126 -10.26 10.05 -7.91
C PRO A 126 -9.98 11.37 -7.22
N VAL A 127 -9.56 12.37 -7.99
CA VAL A 127 -9.56 13.75 -7.50
C VAL A 127 -11.00 13.97 -7.07
N PRO A 128 -11.30 14.29 -5.79
CA PRO A 128 -12.63 14.70 -5.43
C PRO A 128 -12.96 15.81 -6.40
N GLU A 129 -14.00 15.63 -7.21
CA GLU A 129 -14.47 16.65 -8.13
C GLU A 129 -14.72 17.87 -7.26
N LEU A 130 -13.74 18.78 -7.22
CA LEU A 130 -13.80 19.98 -6.41
C LEU A 130 -15.04 20.65 -6.93
N LEU A 131 -16.09 20.67 -6.09
CA LEU A 131 -17.40 21.27 -6.33
C LEU A 131 -17.23 22.40 -7.35
N VAL A 132 -17.41 22.08 -8.63
CA VAL A 132 -17.47 23.10 -9.66
C VAL A 132 -18.72 23.88 -9.23
N PRO A 133 -18.62 25.16 -8.85
CA PRO A 133 -19.80 25.89 -8.45
C PRO A 133 -20.76 25.91 -9.64
N GLY A 134 -21.81 25.07 -9.60
CA GLY A 134 -22.78 24.91 -10.67
C GLY A 134 -22.93 23.52 -11.30
N ALA A 135 -22.17 22.49 -10.92
CA ALA A 135 -22.46 21.13 -11.37
C ALA A 135 -23.72 20.61 -10.64
N ALA A 136 -24.81 20.42 -11.39
CA ALA A 136 -26.08 19.92 -10.86
C ALA A 136 -25.87 18.56 -10.19
N VAL A 137 -26.29 18.45 -8.93
CA VAL A 137 -26.36 17.18 -8.19
C VAL A 137 -27.26 16.23 -8.99
N PRO A 138 -26.78 15.07 -9.48
CA PRO A 138 -27.68 14.08 -10.07
C PRO A 138 -28.65 13.60 -8.98
N PRO A 139 -29.93 13.36 -9.30
CA PRO A 139 -30.90 12.92 -8.31
C PRO A 139 -30.38 11.64 -7.64
N SER A 140 -30.20 11.71 -6.32
CA SER A 140 -29.78 10.61 -5.48
C SER A 140 -30.63 9.38 -5.78
N SER A 141 -30.02 8.37 -6.40
CA SER A 141 -30.61 7.04 -6.48
C SER A 141 -30.71 6.52 -5.05
N ALA A 142 -31.94 6.50 -4.54
CA ALA A 142 -32.29 6.08 -3.19
C ALA A 142 -31.54 4.80 -2.79
N LEU A 143 -30.77 4.90 -1.71
CA LEU A 143 -30.27 3.73 -1.00
C LEU A 143 -31.49 2.91 -0.51
N PRO A 144 -31.56 1.59 -0.77
CA PRO A 144 -32.61 0.77 -0.18
C PRO A 144 -32.40 0.74 1.34
N THR A 145 -33.33 1.32 2.07
CA THR A 145 -33.45 1.20 3.52
C THR A 145 -33.67 -0.27 3.88
N ARG A 146 -32.65 -0.93 4.42
CA ARG A 146 -32.83 -2.24 5.07
C ARG A 146 -33.50 -2.01 6.43
N PRO A 147 -34.64 -2.67 6.74
CA PRO A 147 -35.20 -2.61 8.09
C PRO A 147 -34.32 -3.42 9.05
N TRP A 148 -34.06 -2.84 10.22
CA TRP A 148 -33.43 -3.49 11.35
C TRP A 148 -34.35 -4.60 11.87
N VAL A 149 -33.93 -5.86 11.77
CA VAL A 149 -34.59 -6.98 12.47
C VAL A 149 -34.02 -7.05 13.88
N ARG A 150 -34.88 -6.77 14.87
CA ARG A 150 -34.60 -7.00 16.28
C ARG A 150 -34.82 -8.48 16.56
N SER A 151 -33.74 -9.25 16.74
CA SER A 151 -33.82 -10.63 17.23
C SER A 151 -34.14 -10.61 18.73
N SER A 152 -35.40 -10.89 19.08
CA SER A 152 -35.79 -11.25 20.44
C SER A 152 -35.42 -12.71 20.68
N THR A 153 -34.51 -12.97 21.61
CA THR A 153 -34.36 -14.29 22.22
C THR A 153 -34.23 -14.10 23.73
N SER A 154 -35.35 -14.35 24.39
CA SER A 154 -35.53 -14.88 25.74
C SER A 154 -34.33 -14.89 26.70
N VAL A 155 -34.46 -14.04 27.72
CA VAL A 155 -34.19 -14.28 29.15
C VAL A 155 -33.50 -15.60 29.49
N GLY A 156 -32.18 -15.53 29.70
CA GLY A 156 -31.41 -16.51 30.46
C GLY A 156 -30.99 -15.89 31.79
N THR A 157 -31.56 -16.39 32.88
CA THR A 157 -31.23 -16.02 34.26
C THR A 157 -29.82 -16.49 34.62
N TRP A 158 -28.95 -15.56 35.04
CA TRP A 158 -27.66 -15.87 35.64
C TRP A 158 -27.78 -15.78 37.16
N ARG A 159 -27.63 -16.93 37.84
CA ARG A 159 -27.42 -17.00 39.29
C ARG A 159 -25.91 -16.87 39.60
N PRO A 160 -25.51 -16.13 40.64
CA PRO A 160 -24.10 -16.05 41.03
C PRO A 160 -23.65 -17.31 41.77
N LEU A 161 -22.51 -17.89 41.36
CA LEU A 161 -21.76 -18.81 42.21
C LEU A 161 -21.23 -18.03 43.43
N ARG A 162 -21.65 -18.43 44.61
CA ARG A 162 -20.89 -18.24 45.85
C ARG A 162 -20.10 -19.53 46.10
N ARG A 163 -18.93 -19.34 46.74
CA ARG A 163 -17.90 -20.33 47.09
C ARG A 163 -18.42 -21.68 47.55
#